data_AF-A0A7Y4GZB8-F1
#
_entry.id   AF-A0A7Y4GZB8-F1
#
_cell.length_a   1.000
_cell.length_b   1.000
_cell.length_c   1.000
_cell.angle_alpha   90.00
_cell.angle_beta   90.00
_cell.angle_gamma   90.00
#
_symmetry.space_group_name_H-M   'P 1'
#
loop_
_entity.id
_entity.type
_entity.pdbx_description
1 polymer ?
#
loop_
_entity_poly.entity_id
_entity_poly.type
_entity_poly.pdbx_seq_one_letter_code
_entity_poly.pdbx_strand_id
1 'polypeptide(L)'
;MKFAWPFKTGPATRDAPHALIADIEKRGRQYLDDADNGKWVYPACKRKSSDAGADKQTVCDHTRLEAVRYLLMVPRGEFRLLAEPDSQAAILEAYLRCRPHAETVIEFTGDTMNDLATAVTAGFNWLNHCAGLAGADRRQFSGTLNHFRRIVVSAQRWWEMEGAKARCAQMLQTGQEPPLSLNLVWADYGRLAGEIAAVRG
;
A
#
# COMPACT_ATOMS: atom_id res chain seq x y z
N MET A 1 28.07 -6.94 -1.80
CA MET A 1 26.87 -7.80 -1.62
C MET A 1 25.85 -7.45 -2.69
N LYS A 2 25.37 -8.41 -3.49
CA LYS A 2 24.26 -8.19 -4.43
C LYS A 2 22.94 -8.37 -3.65
N PHE A 3 22.25 -7.27 -3.36
CA PHE A 3 20.86 -7.35 -2.89
C PHE A 3 19.99 -7.77 -4.08
N ALA A 4 19.45 -8.99 -4.06
CA ALA A 4 18.45 -9.42 -5.03
C ALA A 4 17.12 -8.74 -4.67
N TRP A 5 16.67 -7.83 -5.53
CA TRP A 5 15.44 -7.07 -5.34
C TRP A 5 14.23 -7.88 -5.87
N PRO A 6 13.18 -8.14 -5.06
CA PRO A 6 12.22 -9.22 -5.34
C PRO A 6 11.07 -8.85 -6.30
N PHE A 7 11.09 -7.67 -6.92
CA PHE A 7 9.97 -7.16 -7.73
C PHE A 7 10.15 -7.40 -9.23
N LYS A 8 9.03 -7.63 -9.93
CA LYS A 8 8.99 -8.10 -11.33
C LYS A 8 9.45 -7.02 -12.32
N THR A 9 9.96 -7.49 -13.47
CA THR A 9 10.18 -6.67 -14.68
C THR A 9 8.88 -6.56 -15.47
N GLY A 10 8.49 -5.33 -15.83
CA GLY A 10 7.35 -5.04 -16.72
C GLY A 10 7.70 -3.90 -17.67
N PRO A 11 6.87 -3.63 -18.70
CA PRO A 11 7.07 -2.46 -19.54
C PRO A 11 6.68 -1.22 -18.73
N ALA A 12 7.67 -0.50 -18.21
CA ALA A 12 7.45 0.70 -17.40
C ALA A 12 8.33 1.84 -17.90
N THR A 13 7.71 3.01 -18.03
CA THR A 13 8.33 4.29 -18.37
C THR A 13 8.98 4.90 -17.12
N ARG A 14 9.89 5.87 -17.30
CA ARG A 14 10.52 6.62 -16.20
C ARG A 14 9.49 7.22 -15.21
N ASP A 15 8.31 7.58 -15.71
CA ASP A 15 7.20 8.17 -14.94
C ASP A 15 6.20 7.15 -14.37
N ALA A 16 6.51 5.85 -14.43
CA ALA A 16 5.60 4.79 -13.98
C ALA A 16 5.13 4.93 -12.52
N PRO A 17 5.97 5.32 -11.54
CA PRO A 17 5.51 5.57 -10.17
C PRO A 17 4.47 6.70 -10.08
N HIS A 18 4.68 7.79 -10.82
CA HIS A 18 3.73 8.91 -10.87
C HIS A 18 2.43 8.53 -11.57
N ALA A 19 2.51 7.77 -12.65
CA ALA A 19 1.35 7.23 -13.34
C ALA A 19 0.55 6.28 -12.43
N LEU A 20 1.23 5.43 -11.66
CA LEU A 20 0.60 4.55 -10.68
C LEU A 20 -0.10 5.35 -9.58
N ILE A 21 0.53 6.39 -9.03
CA ILE A 21 -0.09 7.29 -8.05
C ILE A 21 -1.36 7.94 -8.61
N ALA A 22 -1.30 8.44 -9.84
CA ALA A 22 -2.46 9.06 -10.48
C ALA A 22 -3.61 8.05 -10.71
N ASP A 23 -3.29 6.82 -11.13
CA ASP A 23 -4.28 5.74 -11.28
C ASP A 23 -4.93 5.38 -9.95
N ILE A 24 -4.11 5.16 -8.91
CA ILE A 24 -4.56 4.87 -7.55
C ILE A 24 -5.49 5.96 -7.04
N GLU A 25 -5.09 7.22 -7.19
CA GLU A 25 -5.85 8.38 -6.73
C GLU A 25 -7.22 8.45 -7.43
N LYS A 26 -7.23 8.27 -8.76
CA LYS A 26 -8.45 8.25 -9.56
C LYS A 26 -9.37 7.10 -9.16
N ARG A 27 -8.85 5.87 -9.12
CA ARG A 27 -9.63 4.66 -8.80
C ARG A 27 -10.10 4.66 -7.36
N GLY A 28 -9.27 5.11 -6.43
CA GLY A 28 -9.59 5.21 -5.01
C GLY A 28 -10.78 6.14 -4.77
N ARG A 29 -10.77 7.34 -5.36
CA ARG A 29 -11.92 8.25 -5.29
C ARG A 29 -13.18 7.65 -5.90
N GLN A 30 -13.10 7.16 -7.14
CA GLN A 30 -14.26 6.57 -7.81
C GLN A 30 -14.85 5.41 -7.02
N TYR A 31 -14.00 4.57 -6.42
CA TYR A 31 -14.44 3.44 -5.60
C TYR A 31 -15.21 3.90 -4.36
N LEU A 32 -14.69 4.91 -3.66
CA LEU A 32 -15.35 5.45 -2.46
C LEU A 32 -16.69 6.11 -2.83
N ASP A 33 -16.73 6.91 -3.89
CA ASP A 33 -17.96 7.52 -4.38
C ASP A 33 -18.99 6.45 -4.77
N ASP A 34 -18.58 5.41 -5.48
CA ASP A 34 -19.44 4.29 -5.83
C ASP A 34 -19.99 3.56 -4.59
N ALA A 35 -19.15 3.35 -3.58
CA ALA A 35 -19.54 2.69 -2.33
C ALA A 35 -20.52 3.55 -1.51
N ASP A 36 -20.27 4.84 -1.39
CA ASP A 36 -21.12 5.79 -0.67
C ASP A 36 -22.50 5.94 -1.33
N ASN A 37 -22.56 5.83 -2.66
CA ASN A 37 -23.81 5.82 -3.43
C ASN A 37 -24.50 4.43 -3.45
N GLY A 38 -24.00 3.45 -2.70
CA GLY A 38 -24.61 2.13 -2.57
C GLY A 38 -24.47 1.21 -3.79
N LYS A 39 -23.65 1.58 -4.78
CA LYS A 39 -23.33 0.71 -5.92
C LYS A 39 -22.60 -0.56 -5.47
N TRP A 40 -21.81 -0.43 -4.40
CA TRP A 40 -21.00 -1.51 -3.85
C TRP A 40 -21.33 -1.78 -2.39
N VAL A 41 -21.38 -3.06 -2.00
CA VAL A 41 -21.31 -3.44 -0.59
C VAL A 41 -19.91 -3.11 -0.07
N TYR A 42 -19.88 -2.38 1.04
CA TYR A 42 -18.68 -1.97 1.76
C TYR A 42 -18.63 -2.58 3.17
N PRO A 43 -17.47 -3.03 3.65
CA PRO A 43 -16.22 -3.22 2.90
C PRO A 43 -16.31 -4.34 1.86
N ALA A 44 -15.49 -4.26 0.82
CA ALA A 44 -15.50 -5.20 -0.31
C ALA A 44 -15.32 -6.66 0.13
N CYS A 45 -14.54 -6.91 1.18
CA CYS A 45 -14.30 -8.23 1.74
C CYS A 45 -15.57 -8.92 2.30
N LYS A 46 -16.66 -8.18 2.56
CA LYS A 46 -17.95 -8.72 3.04
C LYS A 46 -18.94 -9.07 1.92
N ARG A 47 -18.62 -8.77 0.66
CA ARG A 47 -19.50 -9.10 -0.47
C ARG A 47 -19.79 -10.59 -0.48
N LYS A 48 -21.05 -10.97 -0.60
CA LYS A 48 -21.48 -12.34 -0.83
C LYS A 48 -21.36 -12.67 -2.32
N SER A 49 -21.39 -13.96 -2.67
CA SER A 49 -21.38 -14.41 -4.07
C SER A 49 -22.52 -13.85 -4.92
N SER A 50 -23.64 -13.47 -4.29
CA SER A 50 -24.79 -12.82 -4.93
C SER A 50 -24.61 -11.32 -5.20
N ASP A 51 -23.63 -10.67 -4.58
CA ASP A 51 -23.47 -9.22 -4.65
C ASP A 51 -22.73 -8.81 -5.95
N ALA A 52 -23.00 -7.59 -6.42
CA ALA A 52 -22.29 -7.05 -7.58
C ALA A 52 -20.78 -6.91 -7.30
N GLY A 53 -19.94 -7.30 -8.27
CA GLY A 53 -18.48 -7.23 -8.13
C GLY A 53 -17.94 -8.14 -7.02
N ALA A 54 -18.59 -9.29 -6.82
CA ALA A 54 -18.18 -10.32 -5.89
C ALA A 54 -17.16 -11.30 -6.48
N ASP A 55 -16.68 -11.12 -7.70
CA ASP A 55 -15.57 -11.95 -8.18
C ASP A 55 -14.28 -11.65 -7.39
N LYS A 56 -13.40 -12.65 -7.30
CA LYS A 56 -12.18 -12.58 -6.49
C LYS A 56 -11.29 -11.41 -6.88
N GLN A 57 -11.19 -11.10 -8.19
CA GLN A 57 -10.30 -10.04 -8.67
C GLN A 57 -10.83 -8.67 -8.26
N THR A 58 -12.13 -8.41 -8.45
CA THR A 58 -12.77 -7.15 -8.04
C THR A 58 -12.71 -6.96 -6.53
N VAL A 59 -12.96 -8.01 -5.74
CA VAL A 59 -12.87 -7.94 -4.27
C VAL A 59 -11.44 -7.64 -3.82
N CYS A 60 -10.44 -8.28 -4.43
CA CYS A 60 -9.03 -8.01 -4.17
C CYS A 60 -8.70 -6.53 -4.46
N ASP A 61 -9.03 -6.06 -5.66
CA ASP A 61 -8.72 -4.69 -6.09
C ASP A 61 -9.40 -3.65 -5.19
N HIS A 62 -10.68 -3.83 -4.88
CA HIS A 62 -11.41 -2.91 -4.02
C HIS A 62 -10.90 -2.95 -2.57
N THR A 63 -10.62 -4.12 -2.01
CA THR A 63 -10.05 -4.24 -0.66
C THR A 63 -8.69 -3.55 -0.56
N ARG A 64 -7.88 -3.61 -1.62
CA ARG A 64 -6.62 -2.87 -1.73
C ARG A 64 -6.84 -1.36 -1.80
N LEU A 65 -7.79 -0.89 -2.62
CA LEU A 65 -8.13 0.53 -2.72
C LEU A 65 -8.65 1.09 -1.40
N GLU A 66 -9.43 0.31 -0.65
CA GLU A 66 -9.89 0.70 0.68
C GLU A 66 -8.73 0.87 1.67
N ALA A 67 -7.67 0.06 1.58
CA ALA A 67 -6.48 0.24 2.40
C ALA A 67 -5.68 1.49 1.98
N VAL A 68 -5.61 1.78 0.67
CA VAL A 68 -4.93 2.98 0.17
C VAL A 68 -5.69 4.27 0.48
N ARG A 69 -6.98 4.22 0.81
CA ARG A 69 -7.76 5.43 1.17
C ARG A 69 -7.10 6.27 2.27
N TYR A 70 -6.43 5.63 3.24
CA TYR A 70 -5.75 6.34 4.32
C TYR A 70 -4.62 7.22 3.80
N LEU A 71 -3.93 6.81 2.75
CA LEU A 71 -2.94 7.62 2.06
C LEU A 71 -3.60 8.81 1.35
N LEU A 72 -4.76 8.60 0.72
CA LEU A 72 -5.50 9.67 0.05
C LEU A 72 -6.07 10.71 1.02
N MET A 73 -6.24 10.34 2.30
CA MET A 73 -6.68 11.25 3.37
C MET A 73 -5.53 12.12 3.92
N VAL A 74 -4.27 11.81 3.62
CA VAL A 74 -3.12 12.61 4.10
C VAL A 74 -3.26 14.05 3.59
N PRO A 75 -3.13 15.06 4.47
CA PRO A 75 -3.32 16.46 4.09
C PRO A 75 -2.44 16.89 2.91
N ARG A 76 -2.92 17.90 2.16
CA ARG A 76 -2.19 18.54 1.04
C ARG A 76 -1.76 17.58 -0.09
N GLY A 77 -2.28 16.35 -0.11
CA GLY A 77 -1.94 15.36 -1.12
C GLY A 77 -0.50 14.86 -1.04
N GLU A 78 0.07 14.85 0.17
CA GLU A 78 1.48 14.50 0.42
C GLU A 78 1.80 13.01 0.16
N PHE A 79 0.80 12.15 -0.01
CA PHE A 79 0.99 10.77 -0.45
C PHE A 79 1.75 10.65 -1.77
N ARG A 80 1.78 11.71 -2.59
CA ARG A 80 2.61 11.77 -3.81
C ARG A 80 4.10 11.59 -3.53
N LEU A 81 4.57 11.97 -2.34
CA LEU A 81 5.96 11.78 -1.90
C LEU A 81 6.39 10.31 -1.86
N LEU A 82 5.44 9.37 -1.81
CA LEU A 82 5.73 7.93 -1.88
C LEU A 82 6.42 7.52 -3.20
N ALA A 83 6.23 8.28 -4.28
CA ALA A 83 6.90 8.08 -5.56
C ALA A 83 8.23 8.84 -5.69
N GLU A 84 8.54 9.75 -4.77
CA GLU A 84 9.68 10.67 -4.92
C GLU A 84 10.96 10.08 -4.34
N PRO A 85 12.03 9.86 -5.14
CA PRO A 85 13.30 9.33 -4.66
C PRO A 85 13.90 10.13 -3.48
N ASP A 86 13.71 11.44 -3.49
CA ASP A 86 14.26 12.35 -2.47
C ASP A 86 13.59 12.20 -1.10
N SER A 87 12.38 11.66 -1.05
CA SER A 87 11.62 11.50 0.19
C SER A 87 11.82 10.13 0.87
N GLN A 88 12.44 9.17 0.18
CA GLN A 88 12.39 7.77 0.60
C GLN A 88 13.08 7.51 1.94
N ALA A 89 14.26 8.10 2.19
CA ALA A 89 14.96 7.91 3.45
C ALA A 89 14.10 8.36 4.64
N ALA A 90 13.49 9.54 4.55
CA ALA A 90 12.67 10.12 5.61
C ALA A 90 11.37 9.32 5.84
N ILE A 91 10.69 8.89 4.77
CA ILE A 91 9.46 8.10 4.86
C ILE A 91 9.73 6.73 5.51
N LEU A 92 10.78 6.05 5.07
CA LEU A 92 11.13 4.73 5.60
C LEU A 92 11.56 4.82 7.08
N GLU A 93 12.32 5.85 7.45
CA GLU A 93 12.66 6.10 8.86
C GLU A 93 11.40 6.38 9.69
N ALA A 94 10.51 7.25 9.23
CA ALA A 94 9.27 7.57 9.93
C ALA A 94 8.39 6.31 10.13
N TYR A 95 8.27 5.46 9.11
CA TYR A 95 7.55 4.19 9.23
C TYR A 95 8.19 3.26 10.28
N LEU A 96 9.53 3.18 10.32
CA LEU A 96 10.23 2.37 11.31
C LEU A 96 10.11 2.93 12.74
N ARG A 97 9.97 4.24 12.90
CA ARG A 97 9.70 4.86 14.22
C ARG A 97 8.24 4.73 14.64
N CYS A 98 7.32 4.65 13.68
CA CYS A 98 5.90 4.46 13.94
C CYS A 98 5.69 3.17 14.74
N ARG A 99 5.05 3.30 15.91
CA ARG A 99 4.73 2.16 16.77
C ARG A 99 3.58 1.38 16.14
N PRO A 100 3.66 0.04 16.07
CA PRO A 100 2.51 -0.76 15.69
C PRO A 100 1.33 -0.46 16.62
N HIS A 101 0.16 -0.20 16.04
CA HIS A 101 -1.11 -0.03 16.72
C HIS A 101 -2.18 -0.76 15.89
N ALA A 102 -3.39 -0.95 16.42
CA ALA A 102 -4.47 -1.67 15.74
C ALA A 102 -5.60 -0.76 15.24
N GLU A 103 -5.42 0.54 15.31
CA GLU A 103 -6.48 1.51 15.02
C GLU A 103 -6.67 1.64 13.50
N THR A 104 -7.93 1.78 13.12
CA THR A 104 -8.37 2.07 11.73
C THR A 104 -8.98 3.46 11.61
N VAL A 105 -9.06 4.20 12.72
CA VAL A 105 -9.37 5.62 12.73
C VAL A 105 -8.06 6.32 13.04
N ILE A 106 -7.71 7.34 12.25
CA ILE A 106 -6.45 8.06 12.41
C ILE A 106 -6.71 9.56 12.51
N GLU A 107 -5.92 10.21 13.36
CA GLU A 107 -5.81 11.65 13.43
C GLU A 107 -4.43 12.04 12.90
N PHE A 108 -4.42 12.95 11.91
CA PHE A 108 -3.19 13.47 11.36
C PHE A 108 -2.62 14.57 12.25
N THR A 109 -1.31 14.51 12.44
CA THR A 109 -0.56 15.40 13.31
C THR A 109 -0.12 16.69 12.59
N GLY A 110 -0.16 16.69 11.26
CA GLY A 110 0.36 17.77 10.41
C GLY A 110 1.85 17.62 10.07
N ASP A 111 2.55 16.66 10.70
CA ASP A 111 3.89 16.24 10.30
C ASP A 111 3.80 15.23 9.15
N THR A 112 4.21 15.65 7.96
CA THR A 112 4.08 14.88 6.72
C THR A 112 4.61 13.45 6.83
N MET A 113 5.80 13.26 7.41
CA MET A 113 6.44 11.95 7.41
C MET A 113 5.78 11.01 8.40
N ASN A 114 5.40 11.52 9.58
CA ASN A 114 4.63 10.76 10.56
C ASN A 114 3.23 10.46 10.05
N ASP A 115 2.57 11.41 9.36
CA ASP A 115 1.24 11.24 8.80
C ASP A 115 1.23 10.18 7.70
N LEU A 116 2.26 10.15 6.83
CA LEU A 116 2.45 9.07 5.85
C LEU A 116 2.67 7.72 6.52
N ALA A 117 3.53 7.66 7.56
CA ALA A 117 3.78 6.42 8.30
C ALA A 117 2.51 5.89 9.01
N THR A 118 1.75 6.79 9.63
CA THR A 118 0.46 6.50 10.26
C THR A 118 -0.55 6.00 9.25
N ALA A 119 -0.67 6.65 8.09
CA ALA A 119 -1.58 6.23 7.02
C ALA A 119 -1.23 4.84 6.47
N VAL A 120 0.05 4.53 6.25
CA VAL A 120 0.49 3.18 5.83
C VAL A 120 0.13 2.14 6.90
N THR A 121 0.35 2.46 8.17
CA THR A 121 0.01 1.55 9.29
C THR A 121 -1.51 1.31 9.36
N ALA A 122 -2.31 2.37 9.22
CA ALA A 122 -3.77 2.28 9.22
C ALA A 122 -4.31 1.44 8.05
N GLY A 123 -3.73 1.53 6.85
CA GLY A 123 -4.12 0.66 5.74
C GLY A 123 -3.81 -0.82 6.01
N PHE A 124 -2.69 -1.15 6.64
CA PHE A 124 -2.43 -2.53 7.10
C PHE A 124 -3.42 -2.98 8.18
N ASN A 125 -3.77 -2.11 9.12
CA ASN A 125 -4.77 -2.40 10.15
C ASN A 125 -6.14 -2.64 9.53
N TRP A 126 -6.50 -1.89 8.49
CA TRP A 126 -7.71 -2.11 7.72
C TRP A 126 -7.71 -3.48 7.02
N LEU A 127 -6.61 -3.88 6.39
CA LEU A 127 -6.50 -5.20 5.77
C LEU A 127 -6.62 -6.32 6.81
N ASN A 128 -6.02 -6.16 7.99
CA ASN A 128 -6.19 -7.11 9.10
C ASN A 128 -7.64 -7.16 9.61
N HIS A 129 -8.33 -6.01 9.65
CA HIS A 129 -9.76 -5.96 9.96
C HIS A 129 -10.59 -6.71 8.91
N CYS A 130 -10.33 -6.47 7.62
CA CYS A 130 -10.97 -7.14 6.49
C CYS A 130 -10.73 -8.66 6.49
N ALA A 131 -9.52 -9.12 6.81
CA ALA A 131 -9.23 -10.54 6.98
C ALA A 131 -10.13 -11.18 8.04
N GLY A 132 -10.30 -10.49 9.18
CA GLY A 132 -11.24 -10.90 10.22
C GLY A 132 -12.70 -10.97 9.77
N LEU A 133 -13.14 -10.01 8.95
CA LEU A 133 -14.50 -10.00 8.40
C LEU A 133 -14.74 -11.11 7.37
N ALA A 134 -13.71 -11.45 6.59
CA ALA A 134 -13.75 -12.55 5.62
C ALA A 134 -13.63 -13.95 6.26
N GLY A 135 -13.47 -14.04 7.59
CA GLY A 135 -13.35 -15.30 8.32
C GLY A 135 -11.93 -15.89 8.38
N ALA A 136 -10.91 -15.12 8.00
CA ALA A 136 -9.51 -15.54 8.10
C ALA A 136 -9.01 -15.57 9.56
N ASP A 137 -8.07 -16.46 9.86
CA ASP A 137 -7.36 -16.42 11.15
C ASP A 137 -6.46 -15.17 11.22
N ARG A 138 -6.90 -14.19 12.03
CA ARG A 138 -6.17 -12.93 12.26
C ARG A 138 -4.75 -13.15 12.77
N ARG A 139 -4.44 -14.28 13.42
CA ARG A 139 -3.08 -14.58 13.89
C ARG A 139 -2.11 -14.75 12.71
N GLN A 140 -2.58 -15.33 11.61
CA GLN A 140 -1.80 -15.47 10.37
C GLN A 140 -1.57 -14.10 9.72
N PHE A 141 -2.54 -13.19 9.80
CA PHE A 141 -2.45 -11.84 9.26
C PHE A 141 -1.62 -10.87 10.11
N SER A 142 -1.58 -11.06 11.44
CA SER A 142 -0.76 -10.25 12.35
C SER A 142 0.74 -10.33 12.07
N GLY A 143 1.22 -11.44 11.51
CA GLY A 143 2.59 -11.61 11.05
C GLY A 143 2.97 -10.68 9.88
N THR A 144 1.98 -10.12 9.17
CA THR A 144 2.23 -9.31 7.98
C THR A 144 2.82 -7.93 8.28
N LEU A 145 2.40 -7.27 9.37
CA LEU A 145 3.02 -6.00 9.77
C LEU A 145 4.52 -6.18 10.05
N ASN A 146 4.87 -7.30 10.71
CA ASN A 146 6.27 -7.66 10.95
C ASN A 146 7.01 -7.98 9.65
N HIS A 147 6.36 -8.64 8.69
CA HIS A 147 6.91 -8.89 7.37
C HIS A 147 7.23 -7.58 6.64
N PHE A 148 6.26 -6.66 6.55
CA PHE A 148 6.45 -5.39 5.88
C PHE A 148 7.54 -4.53 6.55
N ARG A 149 7.62 -4.52 7.88
CA ARG A 149 8.73 -3.85 8.59
C ARG A 149 10.10 -4.39 8.16
N ARG A 150 10.25 -5.70 7.92
CA ARG A 150 11.52 -6.27 7.40
C ARG A 150 11.81 -5.83 5.97
N ILE A 151 10.78 -5.70 5.13
CA ILE A 151 10.90 -5.15 3.78
C ILE A 151 11.38 -3.70 3.86
N VAL A 152 10.77 -2.88 4.74
CA VAL A 152 11.17 -1.48 4.93
C VAL A 152 12.62 -1.35 5.42
N VAL A 153 13.08 -2.19 6.36
CA VAL A 153 14.49 -2.23 6.77
C VAL A 153 15.42 -2.54 5.59
N SER A 154 15.00 -3.46 4.70
CA SER A 154 15.78 -3.80 3.51
C SER A 154 15.82 -2.65 2.50
N ALA A 155 14.69 -1.94 2.32
CA ALA A 155 14.61 -0.76 1.49
C ALA A 155 15.45 0.40 2.05
N GLN A 156 15.43 0.62 3.37
CA GLN A 156 16.24 1.66 4.02
C GLN A 156 17.73 1.43 3.75
N ARG A 157 18.22 0.21 3.99
CA ARG A 157 19.61 -0.18 3.66
C ARG A 157 19.93 0.03 2.18
N TRP A 158 18.96 -0.22 1.29
CA TRP A 158 19.15 0.00 -0.13
C TRP A 158 19.33 1.49 -0.47
N TRP A 159 18.58 2.38 0.19
CA TRP A 159 18.66 3.82 0.00
C TRP A 159 19.89 4.45 0.66
N GLU A 160 20.43 3.84 1.71
CA GLU A 160 21.69 4.26 2.37
C GLU A 160 22.93 3.98 1.52
N MET A 161 22.87 3.02 0.59
CA MET A 161 24.00 2.72 -0.30
C MET A 161 24.29 3.90 -1.25
N GLU A 162 25.56 4.29 -1.37
CA GLU A 162 26.03 5.35 -2.27
C GLU A 162 25.48 5.22 -3.68
N GLY A 163 24.99 6.31 -4.27
CA GLY A 163 24.41 6.32 -5.63
C GLY A 163 22.99 5.73 -5.74
N ALA A 164 22.26 5.57 -4.63
CA ALA A 164 20.88 5.04 -4.64
C ALA A 164 19.93 5.76 -5.61
N LYS A 165 19.99 7.08 -5.68
CA LYS A 165 19.14 7.87 -6.60
C LYS A 165 19.45 7.55 -8.08
N ALA A 166 20.73 7.43 -8.43
CA ALA A 166 21.14 7.07 -9.79
C ALA A 166 20.70 5.64 -10.14
N ARG A 167 20.84 4.68 -9.21
CA ARG A 167 20.31 3.32 -9.38
C ARG A 167 18.79 3.31 -9.54
N CYS A 168 18.07 4.09 -8.75
CA CYS A 168 16.61 4.21 -8.85
C CYS A 168 16.21 4.70 -10.24
N ALA A 169 16.86 5.76 -10.73
CA ALA A 169 16.61 6.28 -12.07
C ALA A 169 16.89 5.24 -13.17
N GLN A 170 17.98 4.48 -13.04
CA GLN A 170 18.33 3.41 -13.97
C GLN A 170 17.29 2.27 -13.95
N MET A 171 16.84 1.84 -12.76
CA MET A 171 15.79 0.84 -12.61
C MET A 171 14.51 1.30 -13.32
N LEU A 172 14.07 2.53 -13.09
CA LEU A 172 12.89 3.10 -13.75
C LEU A 172 13.03 3.18 -15.26
N GLN A 173 14.21 3.55 -15.77
CA GLN A 173 14.50 3.57 -17.20
C GLN A 173 14.49 2.17 -17.85
N THR A 174 14.76 1.13 -17.06
CA THR A 174 14.86 -0.27 -17.53
C THR A 174 13.61 -1.09 -17.22
N GLY A 175 12.52 -0.45 -16.79
CA GLY A 175 11.27 -1.13 -16.48
C GLY A 175 11.30 -1.97 -15.19
N GLN A 176 12.27 -1.71 -14.31
CA GLN A 176 12.38 -2.34 -13.00
C GLN A 176 11.69 -1.49 -11.92
N GLU A 177 11.18 -2.15 -10.88
CA GLU A 177 10.54 -1.49 -9.75
C GLU A 177 11.55 -1.19 -8.63
N PRO A 178 11.97 0.08 -8.41
CA PRO A 178 12.81 0.44 -7.28
C PRO A 178 12.08 0.36 -5.93
N PRO A 179 12.81 0.35 -4.78
CA PRO A 179 12.29 0.48 -3.42
C PRO A 179 11.59 1.80 -3.08
N LEU A 180 10.75 2.33 -3.97
CA LEU A 180 9.88 3.43 -3.62
C LEU A 180 8.81 2.92 -2.65
N SER A 181 8.54 3.70 -1.61
CA SER A 181 7.52 3.41 -0.60
C SER A 181 6.18 3.12 -1.25
N LEU A 182 5.85 3.81 -2.36
CA LEU A 182 4.70 3.49 -3.20
C LEU A 182 4.67 2.02 -3.64
N ASN A 183 5.75 1.54 -4.26
CA ASN A 183 5.83 0.19 -4.82
C ASN A 183 5.72 -0.85 -3.70
N LEU A 184 6.42 -0.61 -2.57
CA LEU A 184 6.39 -1.49 -1.41
C LEU A 184 4.97 -1.60 -0.84
N VAL A 185 4.34 -0.46 -0.52
CA VAL A 185 3.00 -0.42 0.08
C VAL A 185 1.97 -1.00 -0.88
N TRP A 186 2.01 -0.58 -2.15
CA TRP A 186 1.09 -1.09 -3.15
C TRP A 186 1.20 -2.61 -3.22
N ALA A 187 2.39 -3.16 -3.41
CA ALA A 187 2.57 -4.61 -3.56
C ALA A 187 2.11 -5.42 -2.34
N ASP A 188 2.49 -5.01 -1.12
CA ASP A 188 2.09 -5.74 0.09
C ASP A 188 0.59 -5.63 0.37
N TYR A 189 -0.03 -4.46 0.12
CA TYR A 189 -1.49 -4.35 0.19
C TYR A 189 -2.18 -5.26 -0.82
N GLY A 190 -1.63 -5.35 -2.03
CA GLY A 190 -2.19 -6.22 -3.08
C GLY A 190 -2.09 -7.70 -2.73
N ARG A 191 -0.93 -8.13 -2.20
CA ARG A 191 -0.75 -9.50 -1.70
C ARG A 191 -1.78 -9.84 -0.63
N LEU A 192 -1.91 -8.98 0.38
CA LEU A 192 -2.87 -9.19 1.47
C LEU A 192 -4.31 -9.16 1.01
N ALA A 193 -4.69 -8.20 0.15
CA ALA A 193 -6.04 -8.14 -0.40
C ALA A 193 -6.38 -9.40 -1.21
N GLY A 194 -5.41 -9.95 -1.94
CA GLY A 194 -5.56 -11.21 -2.67
C GLY A 194 -5.75 -12.42 -1.75
N GLU A 195 -5.02 -12.47 -0.63
CA GLU A 195 -5.21 -13.48 0.42
C GLU A 195 -6.61 -13.37 1.04
N ILE A 196 -7.07 -12.16 1.37
CA ILE A 196 -8.42 -11.90 1.91
C ILE A 196 -9.50 -12.33 0.92
N ALA A 197 -9.35 -11.96 -0.35
CA ALA A 197 -10.31 -12.31 -1.40
C ALA A 197 -10.37 -13.83 -1.65
N ALA A 198 -9.27 -14.56 -1.39
CA ALA A 198 -9.19 -16.00 -1.58
C ALA A 198 -9.90 -16.81 -0.48
N VAL A 199 -9.94 -16.28 0.74
CA VAL A 199 -10.52 -16.98 1.91
C VAL A 199 -12.00 -16.64 2.14
N ARG A 200 -12.52 -15.65 1.42
CA ARG A 200 -13.93 -15.25 1.46
C ARG A 200 -14.81 -16.35 0.85
N GLY A 201 -15.67 -16.95 1.68
CA GLY A 201 -16.69 -17.93 1.29
C GLY A 201 -17.89 -17.33 0.57
#